data_AF-A0A8J6BJ11-F1
#
_entry.id   AF-A0A8J6BJ11-F1
#
_cell.length_a   1.000
_cell.length_b   1.000
_cell.length_c   1.000
_cell.angle_alpha   90.00
_cell.angle_beta   90.00
_cell.angle_gamma   90.00
#
_symmetry.space_group_name_H-M   'P 1'
#
loop_
_entity.id
_entity.type
_entity.pdbx_description
1 polymer ?
#
loop_
_entity_poly.entity_id
_entity_poly.type
_entity_poly.pdbx_seq_one_letter_code
_entity_poly.pdbx_strand_id
1 'polypeptide(L)'
;RLYKSGDQESLHRYTLPPDHPDFIRARINASQISDKAYKTLWEQSRAAGYDLRLDAIPFQTAKASREIASDFRYKEAFVRDRGHPIGFRSVSDDLKAQHVMRVSKLQSEREYKRRSQETRSQVRTHLDQPGFIQAKKSQEQASDINYRQHLHQYTSDAEQLALKHAKQAYGLQSD
;
A
#
# COMPACT_ATOMS: atom_id res chain seq x y z
N ARG A 1 38.04 16.72 96.47
CA ARG A 1 36.89 17.25 95.68
C ARG A 1 37.28 17.81 94.29
N LEU A 2 38.54 17.68 93.83
CA LEU A 2 38.99 18.25 92.55
C LEU A 2 38.95 17.31 91.33
N TYR A 3 38.84 15.99 91.51
CA TYR A 3 38.81 15.06 90.37
C TYR A 3 37.43 15.03 89.68
N LYS A 4 36.34 15.35 90.40
CA LYS A 4 34.98 15.36 89.85
C LYS A 4 34.63 16.65 89.08
N SER A 5 35.38 17.73 89.24
CA SER A 5 35.07 19.01 88.58
C SER A 5 35.45 19.01 87.10
N GLY A 6 36.58 18.39 86.72
CA GLY A 6 37.01 18.33 85.31
C GLY A 6 36.20 17.36 84.44
N ASP A 7 35.75 16.23 85.01
CA ASP A 7 34.85 15.31 84.30
C ASP A 7 33.49 15.98 84.04
N GLN A 8 32.97 16.77 84.99
CA GLN A 8 31.70 17.50 84.81
C GLN A 8 31.75 18.55 83.70
N GLU A 9 32.91 19.18 83.47
CA GLU A 9 33.09 20.17 82.39
C GLU A 9 33.16 19.53 81.00
N SER A 10 33.63 18.28 80.90
CA SER A 10 33.79 17.56 79.62
C SER A 10 32.61 16.66 79.26
N LEU A 11 31.78 16.29 80.24
CA LEU A 11 30.59 15.44 80.09
C LEU A 11 29.52 15.99 79.13
N HIS A 12 29.57 17.28 78.77
CA HIS A 12 28.51 17.93 77.99
C HIS A 12 28.98 18.60 76.69
N ARG A 13 30.25 18.41 76.30
CA ARG A 13 30.79 19.01 75.07
C ARG A 13 30.61 18.07 73.87
N TYR A 14 29.38 17.93 73.41
CA TYR A 14 29.04 17.20 72.18
C TYR A 14 28.88 18.16 71.02
N THR A 15 29.88 18.24 70.15
CA THR A 15 29.79 19.01 68.90
C THR A 15 29.65 18.03 67.74
N LEU A 16 28.47 18.00 67.13
CA LEU A 16 28.24 17.21 65.91
C LEU A 16 28.93 17.89 64.72
N PRO A 17 29.55 17.13 63.80
CA PRO A 17 30.17 17.70 62.62
C PRO A 17 29.11 18.38 61.74
N PRO A 18 29.44 19.46 61.02
CA PRO A 18 28.50 20.13 60.10
C PRO A 18 27.90 19.21 59.02
N ASP A 19 28.62 18.14 58.66
CA ASP A 19 28.20 17.14 57.67
C ASP A 19 27.39 15.99 58.28
N HIS A 20 26.95 16.11 59.54
CA HIS A 20 26.09 15.12 60.17
C HIS A 20 24.78 14.95 59.37
N PRO A 21 24.33 13.71 59.11
CA PRO A 21 23.18 13.45 58.25
C PRO A 21 21.90 14.17 58.70
N ASP A 22 21.71 14.38 60.00
CA ASP A 22 20.56 15.14 60.51
C ASP A 22 20.56 16.61 60.07
N PHE A 23 21.73 17.25 59.99
CA PHE A 23 21.86 18.62 59.49
C PHE A 23 21.59 18.69 58.00
N ILE A 24 22.08 17.71 57.23
CA ILE A 24 21.78 17.59 55.79
C ILE A 24 20.28 17.43 55.58
N ARG A 25 19.64 16.53 56.34
CA ARG A 25 18.18 16.31 56.30
C ARG A 25 17.42 17.57 56.68
N ALA A 26 17.83 18.27 57.75
CA ALA A 26 17.18 19.51 58.18
C ALA A 26 17.26 20.60 57.09
N ARG A 27 18.40 20.73 56.39
CA ARG A 27 18.57 21.68 55.28
C ARG A 27 17.69 21.36 54.08
N ILE A 28 17.60 20.09 53.70
CA ILE A 28 16.73 19.63 52.62
C ILE A 28 15.26 19.83 52.98
N ASN A 29 14.86 19.49 54.20
CA ASN A 29 13.50 19.70 54.67
C ASN A 29 13.14 21.20 54.72
N ALA A 30 14.08 22.05 55.15
CA ALA A 30 13.89 23.49 55.17
C ALA A 30 13.69 24.07 53.76
N SER A 31 14.38 23.56 52.74
CA SER A 31 14.15 23.99 51.36
C SER A 31 12.84 23.45 50.79
N GLN A 32 12.45 22.21 51.13
CA GLN A 32 11.20 21.60 50.72
C GLN A 32 9.96 22.26 51.34
N ILE A 33 10.05 22.71 52.60
CA ILE A 33 8.94 23.35 53.34
C ILE A 33 8.98 24.89 53.18
N SER A 34 9.95 25.44 52.47
CA SER A 34 10.07 26.89 52.31
C SER A 34 8.92 27.47 51.48
N ASP A 35 8.08 28.29 52.12
CA ASP A 35 7.00 29.03 51.47
C ASP A 35 7.49 29.91 50.32
N LYS A 36 8.70 30.49 50.45
CA LYS A 36 9.29 31.33 49.41
C LYS A 36 9.58 30.48 48.16
N ALA A 37 10.23 29.34 48.34
CA ALA A 37 10.53 28.43 47.23
C ALA A 37 9.24 27.95 46.54
N TYR A 38 8.23 27.57 47.35
CA TYR A 38 6.91 27.19 46.84
C TYR A 38 6.26 28.29 45.99
N LYS A 39 6.19 29.53 46.50
CA LYS A 39 5.59 30.66 45.78
C LYS A 39 6.34 30.97 44.48
N THR A 40 7.67 30.93 44.50
CA THR A 40 8.46 31.17 43.28
C THR A 40 8.26 30.09 42.22
N LEU A 41 8.19 28.82 42.63
CA LEU A 41 7.92 27.70 41.71
C LEU A 41 6.50 27.78 41.15
N TRP A 42 5.53 28.20 41.96
CA TRP A 42 4.15 28.44 41.54
C TRP A 42 4.05 29.57 40.51
N GLU A 43 4.76 30.67 40.73
CA GLU A 43 4.81 31.78 39.76
C GLU A 43 5.49 31.36 38.46
N GLN A 44 6.57 30.58 38.54
CA GLN A 44 7.25 30.01 37.37
C GLN A 44 6.35 29.04 36.58
N SER A 45 5.63 28.14 37.26
CA SER A 45 4.71 27.21 36.58
C SER A 45 3.54 27.94 35.95
N ARG A 46 3.02 28.99 36.61
CA ARG A 46 1.99 29.85 36.04
C ARG A 46 2.50 30.65 34.83
N ALA A 47 3.74 31.13 34.88
CA ALA A 47 4.36 31.87 33.78
C ALA A 47 4.73 30.98 32.58
N ALA A 48 5.07 29.71 32.82
CA ALA A 48 5.31 28.72 31.76
C ALA A 48 4.05 28.45 30.90
N GLY A 49 2.86 28.73 31.44
CA GLY A 49 1.59 28.57 30.75
C GLY A 49 1.17 27.11 30.56
N TYR A 50 0.17 26.89 29.71
CA TYR A 50 -0.33 25.57 29.36
C TYR A 50 -0.13 25.32 27.86
N ASP A 51 0.40 24.15 27.48
CA ASP A 51 0.38 23.70 26.08
C ASP A 51 -1.01 23.16 25.72
N LEU A 52 -1.93 24.07 25.43
CA LEU A 52 -3.30 23.77 25.04
C LEU A 52 -3.35 23.38 23.56
N ARG A 53 -2.91 22.17 23.26
CA ARG A 53 -3.02 21.59 21.92
C ARG A 53 -4.48 21.39 21.54
N LEU A 54 -4.83 21.57 20.27
CA LEU A 54 -6.19 21.32 19.77
C LEU A 54 -6.64 19.87 19.98
N ASP A 55 -5.69 18.94 20.05
CA ASP A 55 -5.94 17.52 20.30
C ASP A 55 -6.07 17.19 21.80
N ALA A 56 -6.01 18.19 22.69
CA ALA A 56 -6.21 17.94 24.10
C ALA A 56 -7.61 17.37 24.35
N ILE A 57 -7.67 16.33 25.18
CA ILE A 57 -8.89 15.64 25.61
C ILE A 57 -10.04 16.63 25.93
N PRO A 58 -9.86 17.70 26.72
CA PRO A 58 -10.96 18.64 27.02
C PRO A 58 -11.56 19.33 25.78
N PHE A 59 -10.77 19.64 24.75
CA PHE A 59 -11.30 20.25 23.53
C PHE A 59 -12.06 19.24 22.68
N GLN A 60 -11.53 18.02 22.56
CA GLN A 60 -12.20 16.95 21.82
C GLN A 60 -13.54 16.59 22.46
N THR A 61 -13.58 16.45 23.80
CA THR A 61 -14.82 16.13 24.52
C THR A 61 -15.83 17.27 24.44
N ALA A 62 -15.39 18.54 24.55
CA ALA A 62 -16.26 19.70 24.37
C ALA A 62 -16.84 19.78 22.95
N LYS A 63 -16.01 19.50 21.93
CA LYS A 63 -16.47 19.45 20.53
C LYS A 63 -17.49 18.35 20.29
N ALA A 64 -17.21 17.13 20.75
CA ALA A 64 -18.14 16.00 20.63
C ALA A 64 -19.46 16.30 21.35
N SER A 65 -19.41 16.88 22.55
CA SER A 65 -20.61 17.25 23.32
C SER A 65 -21.46 18.29 22.57
N ARG A 66 -20.83 19.28 21.94
CA ARG A 66 -21.52 20.27 21.09
C ARG A 66 -22.17 19.62 19.87
N GLU A 67 -21.49 18.67 19.23
CA GLU A 67 -22.03 17.95 18.07
C GLU A 67 -23.24 17.09 18.45
N ILE A 68 -23.19 16.40 19.59
CA ILE A 68 -24.31 15.58 20.11
C ILE A 68 -25.51 16.45 20.47
N ALA A 69 -25.29 17.60 21.11
CA ALA A 69 -26.36 18.52 21.49
C ALA A 69 -26.89 19.37 20.31
N SER A 70 -26.33 19.23 19.11
CA SER A 70 -26.72 20.04 17.96
C SER A 70 -28.00 19.52 17.30
N ASP A 71 -29.08 20.29 17.44
CA ASP A 71 -30.36 20.03 16.75
C ASP A 71 -30.20 19.91 15.23
N PHE A 72 -29.24 20.64 14.65
CA PHE A 72 -28.95 20.55 13.23
C PHE A 72 -28.47 19.15 12.84
N ARG A 73 -27.50 18.59 13.59
CA ARG A 73 -26.97 17.24 13.36
C ARG A 73 -28.03 16.17 13.56
N TYR A 74 -28.89 16.34 14.56
CA TYR A 74 -30.02 15.44 14.80
C TYR A 74 -30.99 15.42 13.61
N LYS A 75 -31.39 16.60 13.11
CA LYS A 75 -32.31 16.71 11.96
C LYS A 75 -31.67 16.23 10.67
N GLU A 76 -30.39 16.51 10.46
CA GLU A 76 -29.62 16.02 9.32
C GLU A 76 -29.62 14.49 9.28
N ALA A 77 -29.29 13.84 10.40
CA ALA A 77 -29.33 12.38 10.52
C ALA A 77 -30.75 11.83 10.30
N PHE A 78 -31.77 12.47 10.87
CA PHE A 78 -33.16 12.08 10.67
C PHE A 78 -33.58 12.16 9.19
N VAL A 79 -33.23 13.24 8.49
CA VAL A 79 -33.55 13.39 7.06
C VAL A 79 -32.79 12.37 6.22
N ARG A 80 -31.51 12.13 6.53
CA ARG A 80 -30.71 11.11 5.87
C ARG A 80 -31.35 9.73 6.04
N ASP A 81 -31.74 9.38 7.24
CA ASP A 81 -32.23 8.04 7.55
C ASP A 81 -33.71 7.87 7.15
N ARG A 82 -34.44 8.97 6.90
CA ARG A 82 -35.83 8.96 6.43
C ARG A 82 -35.95 8.19 5.11
N GLY A 83 -36.86 7.23 5.07
CA GLY A 83 -37.13 6.42 3.88
C GLY A 83 -36.17 5.23 3.69
N HIS A 84 -35.16 5.08 4.54
CA HIS A 84 -34.31 3.88 4.53
C HIS A 84 -35.02 2.73 5.27
N PRO A 85 -35.09 1.53 4.67
CA PRO A 85 -35.71 0.38 5.33
C PRO A 85 -34.89 -0.06 6.54
N ILE A 86 -35.54 -0.13 7.71
CA ILE A 86 -34.92 -0.66 8.93
C ILE A 86 -34.75 -2.17 8.77
N GLY A 87 -33.52 -2.65 8.91
CA GLY A 87 -33.19 -4.09 8.84
C GLY A 87 -32.77 -4.60 7.46
N PHE A 88 -32.80 -3.76 6.41
CA PHE A 88 -32.26 -4.10 5.10
C PHE A 88 -31.06 -3.19 4.78
N ARG A 89 -29.86 -3.62 5.19
CA ARG A 89 -28.62 -2.85 5.01
C ARG A 89 -28.09 -2.96 3.58
N SER A 90 -28.07 -4.18 3.04
CA SER A 90 -27.68 -4.43 1.65
C SER A 90 -28.45 -5.63 1.08
N VAL A 91 -28.53 -5.70 -0.25
CA VAL A 91 -29.07 -6.86 -0.97
C VAL A 91 -28.32 -8.15 -0.63
N SER A 92 -27.03 -8.04 -0.25
CA SER A 92 -26.20 -9.17 0.14
C SER A 92 -26.57 -9.74 1.51
N ASP A 93 -27.22 -8.96 2.38
CA ASP A 93 -27.51 -9.41 3.75
C ASP A 93 -28.78 -10.26 3.83
N ASP A 94 -29.71 -10.12 2.87
CA ASP A 94 -30.96 -10.88 2.82
C ASP A 94 -30.95 -11.94 1.72
N LEU A 95 -31.08 -13.21 2.14
CA LEU A 95 -31.14 -14.36 1.23
C LEU A 95 -32.31 -14.25 0.24
N LYS A 96 -33.45 -13.69 0.66
CA LYS A 96 -34.61 -13.53 -0.23
C LYS A 96 -34.33 -12.47 -1.30
N ALA A 97 -33.78 -11.31 -0.92
CA ALA A 97 -33.37 -10.29 -1.88
C ALA A 97 -32.32 -10.80 -2.87
N GLN A 98 -31.30 -11.54 -2.42
CA GLN A 98 -30.33 -12.17 -3.31
C GLN A 98 -30.99 -13.15 -4.29
N HIS A 99 -31.96 -13.94 -3.81
CA HIS A 99 -32.68 -14.90 -4.64
C HIS A 99 -33.48 -14.19 -5.73
N VAL A 100 -34.24 -13.15 -5.38
CA VAL A 100 -35.01 -12.34 -6.34
C VAL A 100 -34.09 -11.75 -7.41
N MET A 101 -32.92 -11.24 -7.03
CA MET A 101 -31.93 -10.70 -7.97
C MET A 101 -31.34 -11.77 -8.90
N ARG A 102 -31.15 -13.00 -8.42
CA ARG A 102 -30.69 -14.11 -9.28
C ARG A 102 -31.79 -14.53 -10.25
N VAL A 103 -33.02 -14.65 -9.79
CA VAL A 103 -34.18 -14.97 -10.63
C VAL A 103 -34.39 -13.91 -11.70
N SER A 104 -34.32 -12.62 -11.36
CA SER A 104 -34.46 -11.54 -12.34
C SER A 104 -33.34 -11.54 -13.40
N LYS A 105 -32.10 -11.87 -13.02
CA LYS A 105 -31.01 -12.06 -13.97
C LYS A 105 -31.27 -13.24 -14.92
N LEU A 106 -31.78 -14.36 -14.40
CA LEU A 106 -32.12 -15.53 -15.22
C LEU A 106 -33.28 -15.24 -16.19
N GLN A 107 -34.25 -14.45 -15.76
CA GLN A 107 -35.38 -14.02 -16.61
C GLN A 107 -34.98 -12.96 -17.65
N SER A 108 -33.85 -12.28 -17.47
CA SER A 108 -33.43 -11.22 -18.40
C SER A 108 -32.97 -11.80 -19.73
N GLU A 109 -33.71 -11.50 -20.80
CA GLU A 109 -33.32 -11.87 -22.16
C GLU A 109 -31.94 -11.33 -22.56
N ARG A 110 -31.56 -10.17 -22.01
CA ARG A 110 -30.25 -9.56 -22.25
C ARG A 110 -29.13 -10.43 -21.72
N GLU A 111 -29.25 -10.88 -20.47
CA GLU A 111 -28.28 -11.81 -19.86
C GLU A 111 -28.28 -13.15 -20.60
N TYR A 112 -29.45 -13.67 -20.96
CA TYR A 112 -29.58 -14.89 -21.76
C TYR A 112 -28.81 -14.81 -23.10
N LYS A 113 -28.93 -13.70 -23.82
CA LYS A 113 -28.29 -13.50 -25.13
C LYS A 113 -26.82 -13.05 -25.03
N ARG A 114 -26.36 -12.54 -23.88
CA ARG A 114 -25.01 -11.97 -23.72
C ARG A 114 -23.91 -12.94 -24.16
N ARG A 115 -23.87 -14.14 -23.60
CA ARG A 115 -22.81 -15.12 -23.91
C ARG A 115 -22.80 -15.50 -25.40
N SER A 116 -23.99 -15.61 -26.01
CA SER A 116 -24.10 -15.88 -27.44
C SER A 116 -23.53 -14.72 -28.27
N GLN A 117 -23.81 -13.48 -27.90
CA GLN A 117 -23.25 -12.31 -28.59
C GLN A 117 -21.72 -12.23 -28.44
N GLU A 118 -21.21 -12.51 -27.24
CA GLU A 118 -19.77 -12.52 -26.96
C GLU A 118 -19.02 -13.62 -27.72
N THR A 119 -19.61 -14.80 -27.87
CA THR A 119 -18.95 -15.93 -28.54
C THR A 119 -19.18 -15.97 -30.04
N ARG A 120 -20.24 -15.35 -30.56
CA ARG A 120 -20.51 -15.27 -32.02
C ARG A 120 -19.37 -14.62 -32.79
N SER A 121 -18.67 -13.65 -32.19
CA SER A 121 -17.49 -13.02 -32.80
C SER A 121 -16.20 -13.82 -32.61
N GLN A 122 -16.18 -14.75 -31.64
CA GLN A 122 -15.01 -15.57 -31.33
C GLN A 122 -15.04 -16.87 -32.14
N VAL A 123 -14.81 -16.77 -33.45
CA VAL A 123 -14.60 -17.94 -34.29
C VAL A 123 -13.16 -18.42 -34.13
N ARG A 124 -12.97 -19.53 -33.43
CA ARG A 124 -11.67 -20.21 -33.35
C ARG A 124 -11.54 -21.22 -34.49
N THR A 125 -10.96 -20.80 -35.61
CA THR A 125 -10.53 -21.72 -36.66
C THR A 125 -9.24 -22.40 -36.21
N HIS A 126 -9.32 -23.70 -35.95
CA HIS A 126 -8.14 -24.53 -35.68
C HIS A 126 -7.39 -24.81 -36.98
N LEU A 127 -6.05 -24.89 -36.93
CA LEU A 127 -5.25 -25.24 -38.11
C LEU A 127 -5.57 -26.63 -38.65
N ASP A 128 -6.08 -27.53 -37.80
CA ASP A 128 -6.42 -28.89 -38.18
C ASP A 128 -7.78 -29.00 -38.90
N GLN A 129 -8.43 -27.87 -39.21
CA GLN A 129 -9.68 -27.92 -39.98
C GLN A 129 -9.43 -28.49 -41.39
N PRO A 130 -10.27 -29.44 -41.84
CA PRO A 130 -10.08 -30.09 -43.14
C PRO A 130 -10.07 -29.08 -44.30
N GLY A 131 -10.87 -28.00 -44.21
CA GLY A 131 -10.86 -26.92 -45.20
C GLY A 131 -9.54 -26.14 -45.23
N PHE A 132 -8.93 -25.88 -44.08
CA PHE A 132 -7.62 -25.21 -43.99
C PHE A 132 -6.50 -26.12 -44.53
N ILE A 133 -6.53 -27.41 -44.15
CA ILE A 133 -5.58 -28.41 -44.65
C ILE A 133 -5.67 -28.53 -46.18
N GLN A 134 -6.89 -28.61 -46.72
CA GLN A 134 -7.11 -28.69 -48.16
C GLN A 134 -6.62 -27.43 -48.86
N ALA A 135 -6.97 -26.23 -48.37
CA ALA A 135 -6.51 -24.97 -48.93
C ALA A 135 -4.97 -24.87 -48.92
N LYS A 136 -4.32 -25.28 -47.83
CA LYS A 136 -2.86 -25.33 -47.74
C LYS A 136 -2.25 -26.25 -48.79
N LYS A 137 -2.77 -27.47 -48.94
CA LYS A 137 -2.30 -28.42 -49.97
C LYS A 137 -2.52 -27.88 -51.38
N SER A 138 -3.67 -27.27 -51.65
CA SER A 138 -3.94 -26.65 -52.95
C SER A 138 -3.03 -25.46 -53.22
N GLN A 139 -2.70 -24.65 -52.20
CA GLN A 139 -1.74 -23.55 -52.33
C GLN A 139 -0.34 -24.06 -52.61
N GLU A 140 0.13 -25.10 -51.91
CA GLU A 140 1.42 -25.75 -52.15
C GLU A 140 1.52 -26.26 -53.59
N GLN A 141 0.46 -26.88 -54.11
CA GLN A 141 0.38 -27.39 -55.48
C GLN A 141 0.35 -26.27 -56.53
N ALA A 142 -0.36 -25.17 -56.25
CA ALA A 142 -0.45 -24.02 -57.16
C ALA A 142 0.80 -23.13 -57.13
N SER A 143 1.61 -23.21 -56.07
CA SER A 143 2.79 -22.38 -55.92
C SER A 143 4.02 -23.01 -56.60
N ASP A 144 4.64 -22.25 -57.52
CA ASP A 144 5.92 -22.63 -58.14
C ASP A 144 7.13 -22.43 -57.20
N ILE A 145 6.89 -22.18 -55.90
CA ILE A 145 7.95 -21.83 -54.94
C ILE A 145 8.99 -22.94 -54.85
N ASN A 146 8.53 -24.20 -54.80
CA ASN A 146 9.42 -25.37 -54.77
C ASN A 146 10.13 -25.61 -56.12
N TYR A 147 9.51 -25.21 -57.23
CA TYR A 147 10.10 -25.32 -58.57
C TYR A 147 11.23 -24.29 -58.78
N ARG A 148 11.07 -23.08 -58.23
CA ARG A 148 12.06 -22.00 -58.32
C ARG A 148 13.21 -22.15 -57.33
N GLN A 149 13.18 -23.13 -56.44
CA GLN A 149 14.31 -23.45 -55.57
C GLN A 149 15.38 -24.19 -56.37
N HIS A 150 16.43 -23.46 -56.75
CA HIS A 150 17.64 -24.07 -57.32
C HIS A 150 18.33 -24.93 -56.25
N LEU A 151 18.30 -26.25 -56.41
CA LEU A 151 18.91 -27.19 -55.47
C LEU A 151 20.44 -27.02 -55.39
N HIS A 152 21.06 -26.61 -56.49
CA HIS A 152 22.50 -26.44 -56.59
C HIS A 152 22.82 -25.18 -57.38
N GLN A 153 23.73 -24.38 -56.83
CA GLN A 153 24.31 -23.24 -57.52
C GLN A 153 25.69 -23.67 -58.01
N TYR A 154 25.80 -24.10 -59.27
CA TYR A 154 27.09 -24.46 -59.84
C TYR A 154 27.80 -23.20 -60.34
N THR A 155 28.75 -22.69 -59.57
CA THR A 155 29.74 -21.73 -60.07
C THR A 155 30.92 -22.53 -60.61
N SER A 156 31.22 -22.40 -61.91
CA SER A 156 32.43 -23.01 -62.49
C SER A 156 33.67 -22.24 -62.03
N ASP A 157 34.69 -22.94 -61.53
CA ASP A 157 35.96 -22.33 -61.14
C ASP A 157 36.66 -21.71 -62.36
N ALA A 158 36.99 -20.43 -62.28
CA ALA A 158 37.60 -19.67 -63.38
C ALA A 158 38.96 -20.25 -63.85
N GLU A 159 39.56 -21.10 -63.02
CA GLU A 159 40.85 -21.77 -63.26
C GLU A 159 40.73 -23.06 -64.09
N GLN A 160 39.52 -23.61 -64.28
CA GLN A 160 39.34 -24.86 -65.01
C GLN A 160 39.93 -24.78 -66.42
N LEU A 161 40.82 -25.74 -66.72
CA LEU A 161 41.49 -25.88 -68.00
C LEU A 161 40.51 -25.90 -69.18
N ALA A 162 39.36 -26.57 -69.03
CA ALA A 162 38.33 -26.60 -70.07
C ALA A 162 37.81 -25.20 -70.43
N LEU A 163 37.61 -24.33 -69.43
CA LEU A 163 37.17 -22.95 -69.64
C LEU A 163 38.30 -22.09 -70.26
N LYS A 164 39.54 -22.28 -69.81
CA LYS A 164 40.73 -21.61 -70.39
C LYS A 164 40.93 -21.99 -71.86
N HIS A 165 40.82 -23.29 -72.18
CA HIS A 165 40.94 -23.81 -73.55
C HIS A 165 39.81 -23.32 -74.44
N ALA A 166 38.57 -23.30 -73.94
CA ALA A 166 37.44 -22.74 -74.68
C ALA A 166 37.66 -21.26 -75.00
N LYS A 167 38.10 -20.45 -74.03
CA LYS A 167 38.42 -19.03 -74.25
C LYS A 167 39.52 -18.83 -75.29
N GLN A 168 40.59 -19.63 -75.23
CA GLN A 168 41.68 -19.60 -76.21
C GLN A 168 41.20 -19.99 -77.61
N ALA A 169 40.39 -21.05 -77.72
CA ALA A 169 39.83 -21.49 -79.00
C ALA A 169 38.90 -20.43 -79.63
N TYR A 170 38.09 -19.76 -78.82
CA TYR A 170 37.26 -18.65 -79.30
C TYR A 170 38.09 -17.45 -79.78
N GLY A 171 39.21 -17.14 -79.12
CA GLY A 171 40.11 -16.06 -79.55
C GLY A 171 40.82 -16.36 -80.87
N LEU A 172 41.10 -17.63 -81.16
CA LEU A 172 41.70 -18.06 -82.44
C LEU A 172 40.71 -18.05 -83.61
N GLN A 173 39.41 -18.09 -83.34
CA GLN A 173 38.36 -18.02 -84.37
C GLN A 173 37.96 -16.58 -84.73
N SER A 174 38.43 -15.59 -84.00
CA SER A 174 38.05 -14.18 -84.19
C SER A 174 39.05 -13.33 -85.00
N ASP A 175 40.12 -13.94 -85.54
CA ASP A 175 41.06 -13.34 -86.50
C ASP A 175 40.90 -13.97 -87.90
#